data_AF-A0A181ZB11-F1
#
_entry.id   AF-A0A181ZB11-F1
#
_cell.length_a   1.000
_cell.length_b   1.000
_cell.length_c   1.000
_cell.angle_alpha   90.00
_cell.angle_beta   90.00
_cell.angle_gamma   90.00
#
_symmetry.space_group_name_H-M   'P 1'
#
loop_
_entity.id
_entity.type
_entity.pdbx_description
1 polymer ?
#
loop_
_entity_poly.entity_id
_entity_poly.type
_entity_poly.pdbx_seq_one_letter_code
_entity_poly.pdbx_strand_id
1 'polypeptide(L)'
;MNEQESQRTSGGITRRGMIGGLGAIAAASAIGTGLGRPSSASAATTWYFPLTTRPAVLSGGGYGNRLDPVTHQYALHDGVDYPIGEGTPVYAMRAGKVTFDGVNGGYGNYVGVAHDDGFETGYAHLLRIVAQTGQSVQAGTLVGYSGSTGWSTGPHLHLRMLRNGSSYDPTSILNAAPLATGKVVPSKPDKPTDDDFVVIHSDGRGYAAVGAGYFRGLPTEEFVGAATALFGPAKEGNDRQFDVWKANALQGQTVRF
;
A
#
# COMPACT_ATOMS: atom_id res chain seq x y z
N MET A 1 -44.40 -24.97 54.86
CA MET A 1 -44.55 -24.28 56.16
C MET A 1 -43.24 -23.58 56.44
N ASN A 2 -43.04 -22.26 56.40
CA ASN A 2 -43.74 -21.04 55.98
C ASN A 2 -42.61 -19.96 55.96
N GLU A 3 -42.47 -19.15 54.92
CA GLU A 3 -42.74 -17.68 54.88
C GLU A 3 -41.89 -16.83 55.86
N GLN A 4 -40.93 -16.03 55.38
CA GLN A 4 -41.02 -14.64 54.85
C GLN A 4 -41.17 -13.53 55.91
N GLU A 5 -40.20 -12.58 55.93
CA GLU A 5 -40.34 -11.09 55.92
C GLU A 5 -38.94 -10.47 56.15
N SER A 6 -38.31 -9.74 55.22
CA SER A 6 -38.59 -8.39 54.68
C SER A 6 -38.24 -7.24 55.63
N GLN A 7 -37.26 -6.41 55.25
CA GLN A 7 -37.41 -4.94 55.18
C GLN A 7 -36.22 -4.26 54.48
N ARG A 8 -36.52 -3.40 53.51
CA ARG A 8 -35.65 -2.43 52.83
C ARG A 8 -35.83 -1.04 53.46
N THR A 9 -34.77 -0.24 53.53
CA THR A 9 -34.75 1.26 53.44
C THR A 9 -33.31 1.65 53.05
N SER A 10 -33.00 2.26 51.90
CA SER A 10 -33.17 3.63 51.40
C SER A 10 -32.46 4.75 52.19
N GLY A 11 -31.49 5.41 51.55
CA GLY A 11 -31.21 6.85 51.72
C GLY A 11 -29.92 7.22 52.45
N GLY A 12 -29.15 8.15 51.87
CA GLY A 12 -28.24 8.99 52.66
C GLY A 12 -26.90 9.38 52.03
N ILE A 13 -26.92 10.18 50.95
CA ILE A 13 -25.78 11.04 50.60
C ILE A 13 -25.65 12.11 51.70
N THR A 14 -24.48 12.27 52.32
CA THR A 14 -24.17 13.50 53.05
C THR A 14 -22.78 14.04 52.71
N ARG A 15 -22.80 15.33 52.36
CA ARG A 15 -21.67 16.20 52.03
C ARG A 15 -20.99 16.71 53.31
N ARG A 16 -19.65 16.77 53.28
CA ARG A 16 -18.79 17.82 53.88
C ARG A 16 -17.59 17.92 52.95
N GLY A 17 -17.22 19.04 52.31
CA GLY A 17 -17.43 20.43 52.65
C GLY A 17 -16.19 20.98 53.37
N MET A 18 -15.14 21.32 52.63
CA MET A 18 -14.18 22.35 53.04
C MET A 18 -13.79 23.21 51.84
N ILE A 19 -13.81 24.51 52.11
CA ILE A 19 -13.70 25.67 51.24
C ILE A 19 -12.28 26.23 51.38
N GLY A 20 -11.75 26.79 50.29
CA GLY A 20 -11.04 28.07 50.37
C GLY A 20 -9.57 28.07 49.95
N GLY A 21 -9.27 28.77 48.86
CA GLY A 21 -7.91 29.11 48.45
C GLY A 21 -7.83 29.74 47.07
N LEU A 22 -8.34 30.96 46.93
CA LEU A 22 -8.11 31.84 45.78
C LEU A 22 -6.65 32.30 45.75
N GLY A 23 -6.00 32.17 44.60
CA GLY A 23 -4.69 32.77 44.30
C GLY A 23 -4.42 32.73 42.81
N ALA A 24 -4.81 33.79 42.10
CA ALA A 24 -4.39 34.04 40.72
C ALA A 24 -2.89 34.39 40.67
N ILE A 25 -2.18 34.05 39.59
CA ILE A 25 -1.14 34.87 38.93
C ILE A 25 -0.63 34.17 37.64
N ALA A 26 -0.59 34.97 36.56
CA ALA A 26 0.22 34.90 35.34
C ALA A 26 0.08 33.74 34.34
N ALA A 27 -0.60 34.05 33.22
CA ALA A 27 -0.36 33.43 31.93
C ALA A 27 0.99 33.89 31.37
N ALA A 28 1.93 32.95 31.17
CA ALA A 28 3.16 33.19 30.43
C ALA A 28 2.93 32.81 28.96
N SER A 29 2.84 33.82 28.09
CA SER A 29 2.90 33.65 26.64
C SER A 29 4.33 33.29 26.24
N ALA A 30 4.58 32.00 25.99
CA ALA A 30 5.77 31.57 25.27
C ALA A 30 5.55 31.79 23.77
N ILE A 31 6.13 32.85 23.22
CA ILE A 31 6.31 33.02 21.77
C ILE A 31 7.34 31.97 21.35
N GLY A 32 6.86 30.77 21.03
CA GLY A 32 7.65 29.78 20.30
C GLY A 32 7.70 30.22 18.84
N THR A 33 8.85 30.72 18.40
CA THR A 33 9.17 30.88 16.98
C THR A 33 9.07 29.51 16.31
N GLY A 34 7.91 29.24 15.72
CA GLY A 34 7.65 28.04 14.96
C GLY A 34 8.54 28.01 13.73
N LEU A 35 9.66 27.28 13.81
CA LEU A 35 10.22 26.64 12.63
C LEU A 35 9.18 25.63 12.16
N GLY A 36 8.32 26.08 11.24
CA GLY A 36 7.22 25.29 10.71
C GLY A 36 7.74 23.95 10.20
N ARG A 37 7.38 22.86 10.89
CA ARG A 37 7.38 21.54 10.26
C ARG A 37 6.46 21.65 9.06
N PRO A 38 6.91 21.37 7.83
CA PRO A 38 6.01 21.32 6.69
C PRO A 38 4.93 20.29 7.02
N SER A 39 3.69 20.78 7.06
CA SER A 39 2.49 19.97 7.22
C SER A 39 2.45 18.93 6.11
N SER A 40 2.21 17.67 6.49
CA SER A 40 2.18 16.45 5.68
C SER A 40 1.24 16.51 4.45
N ALA A 41 0.46 17.58 4.31
CA ALA A 41 -0.45 17.82 3.18
C ALA A 41 0.26 18.19 1.87
N SER A 42 1.50 18.69 1.91
CA SER A 42 2.21 19.13 0.68
C SER A 42 2.72 17.98 -0.20
N ALA A 43 2.91 16.78 0.35
CA ALA A 43 3.36 15.62 -0.41
C ALA A 43 2.23 14.95 -1.23
N ALA A 44 0.97 15.19 -0.87
CA ALA A 44 -0.19 14.55 -1.49
C ALA A 44 -0.53 15.10 -2.90
N THR A 45 -0.03 16.29 -3.25
CA THR A 45 -0.37 16.94 -4.54
C THR A 45 0.68 16.71 -5.63
N THR A 46 1.91 16.38 -5.26
CA THR A 46 3.02 16.30 -6.23
C THR A 46 3.01 14.95 -6.95
N TRP A 47 3.04 15.01 -8.28
CA TRP A 47 3.26 13.84 -9.13
C TRP A 47 4.74 13.58 -9.33
N TYR A 48 5.12 12.31 -9.34
CA TYR A 48 6.47 11.85 -9.64
C TYR A 48 6.48 11.04 -10.93
N PHE A 49 7.59 11.10 -11.65
CA PHE A 49 7.85 10.23 -12.78
C PHE A 49 8.04 8.78 -12.28
N PRO A 50 7.43 7.77 -12.92
CA PRO A 50 7.40 6.40 -12.40
C PRO A 50 8.73 5.63 -12.52
N LEU A 51 9.77 6.27 -13.04
CA LEU A 51 11.10 5.70 -13.28
C LEU A 51 12.19 6.59 -12.65
N THR A 52 13.35 6.01 -12.37
CA THR A 52 14.53 6.73 -11.84
C THR A 52 15.31 7.50 -12.92
N THR A 53 14.95 7.31 -14.18
CA THR A 53 15.46 8.05 -15.34
C THR A 53 14.27 8.54 -16.18
N ARG A 54 14.48 9.58 -17.00
CA ARG A 54 13.46 10.07 -17.94
C ARG A 54 13.86 9.70 -19.37
N PRO A 55 13.48 8.50 -19.85
CA PRO A 55 13.64 8.19 -21.26
C PRO A 55 12.71 9.08 -22.10
N ALA A 56 13.10 9.37 -23.34
CA ALA A 56 12.21 10.00 -24.30
C ALA A 56 11.07 9.03 -24.65
N VAL A 57 9.89 9.58 -24.96
CA VAL A 57 8.74 8.79 -25.42
C VAL A 57 9.14 7.98 -26.66
N LEU A 58 8.71 6.71 -26.73
CA LEU A 58 8.94 5.86 -27.89
C LEU A 58 8.39 6.53 -29.16
N SER A 59 9.07 6.34 -30.29
CA SER A 59 8.58 6.83 -31.58
C SER A 59 7.26 6.15 -31.91
N GLY A 60 6.21 6.95 -32.13
CA GLY A 60 4.86 6.44 -32.30
C GLY A 60 4.24 5.88 -31.03
N GLY A 61 4.86 6.11 -29.85
CA GLY A 61 4.46 5.72 -28.50
C GLY A 61 3.70 6.81 -27.72
N GLY A 62 3.43 7.96 -28.36
CA GLY A 62 2.71 9.08 -27.76
C GLY A 62 1.21 8.81 -27.57
N TYR A 63 0.61 9.58 -26.65
CA TYR A 63 -0.83 9.58 -26.39
C TYR A 63 -1.63 10.08 -27.61
N GLY A 64 -2.80 9.48 -27.86
CA GLY A 64 -3.75 9.93 -28.87
C GLY A 64 -4.08 8.90 -29.94
N ASN A 65 -4.97 9.25 -30.86
CA ASN A 65 -5.41 8.36 -31.93
C ASN A 65 -4.26 8.09 -32.91
N ARG A 66 -3.92 6.81 -33.08
CA ARG A 66 -2.88 6.36 -34.00
C ARG A 66 -3.23 5.00 -34.60
N LEU A 67 -2.50 4.62 -35.63
CA LEU A 67 -2.51 3.24 -36.10
C LEU A 67 -1.80 2.37 -35.06
N ASP A 68 -2.51 1.42 -34.49
CA ASP A 68 -1.96 0.48 -33.51
C ASP A 68 -0.97 -0.47 -34.19
N PRO A 69 0.28 -0.59 -33.71
CA PRO A 69 1.33 -1.34 -34.39
C PRO A 69 1.16 -2.87 -34.31
N VAL A 70 0.27 -3.37 -33.45
CA VAL A 70 0.08 -4.82 -33.25
C VAL A 70 -1.19 -5.29 -33.95
N THR A 71 -2.29 -4.55 -33.77
CA THR A 71 -3.60 -4.86 -34.33
C THR A 71 -3.82 -4.25 -35.71
N HIS A 72 -3.00 -3.27 -36.11
CA HIS A 72 -3.13 -2.51 -37.37
C HIS A 72 -4.47 -1.80 -37.55
N GLN A 73 -5.11 -1.40 -36.44
CA GLN A 73 -6.35 -0.62 -36.43
C GLN A 73 -6.11 0.79 -35.91
N TYR A 74 -6.87 1.78 -36.40
CA TYR A 74 -6.86 3.09 -35.78
C TYR A 74 -7.54 3.01 -34.42
N ALA A 75 -6.77 3.22 -33.36
CA ALA A 75 -7.24 3.17 -31.99
C ALA A 75 -6.65 4.32 -31.19
N LEU A 76 -7.33 4.69 -30.10
CA LEU A 76 -6.76 5.58 -29.11
C LEU A 76 -5.63 4.85 -28.40
N HIS A 77 -4.41 5.37 -28.49
CA HIS A 77 -3.37 5.02 -27.55
C HIS A 77 -3.59 5.82 -26.27
N ASP A 78 -4.17 5.20 -25.26
CA ASP A 78 -4.69 5.85 -24.05
C ASP A 78 -3.63 6.03 -22.95
N GLY A 79 -2.36 5.93 -23.34
CA GLY A 79 -1.20 6.12 -22.48
C GLY A 79 0.01 6.66 -23.23
N VAL A 80 1.18 6.54 -22.60
CA VAL A 80 2.48 6.95 -23.16
C VAL A 80 3.48 5.83 -22.96
N ASP A 81 4.20 5.49 -24.02
CA ASP A 81 5.17 4.40 -24.02
C ASP A 81 6.59 4.94 -23.78
N TYR A 82 7.23 4.43 -22.73
CA TYR A 82 8.60 4.78 -22.35
C TYR A 82 9.54 3.59 -22.59
N PRO A 83 10.56 3.72 -23.45
CA PRO A 83 11.50 2.64 -23.73
C PRO A 83 12.41 2.44 -22.52
N ILE A 84 12.39 1.23 -21.96
CA ILE A 84 13.21 0.85 -20.81
C ILE A 84 13.57 -0.64 -20.91
N GLY A 85 14.74 -0.99 -20.37
CA GLY A 85 15.15 -2.40 -20.31
C GLY A 85 14.17 -3.23 -19.48
N GLU A 86 14.05 -4.51 -19.81
CA GLU A 86 13.29 -5.47 -19.00
C GLU A 86 13.86 -5.56 -17.57
N GLY A 87 13.00 -5.75 -16.59
CA GLY A 87 13.40 -5.82 -15.18
C GLY A 87 13.69 -4.45 -14.55
N THR A 88 13.42 -3.34 -15.24
CA THR A 88 13.58 -2.00 -14.65
C THR A 88 12.50 -1.77 -13.59
N PRO A 89 12.85 -1.31 -12.37
CA PRO A 89 11.86 -0.99 -11.35
C PRO A 89 10.89 0.12 -11.77
N VAL A 90 9.59 -0.09 -11.55
CA VAL A 90 8.51 0.87 -11.83
C VAL A 90 7.83 1.24 -10.52
N TYR A 91 7.60 2.54 -10.31
CA TYR A 91 7.11 3.08 -9.05
C TYR A 91 5.77 3.82 -9.19
N ALA A 92 4.96 3.77 -8.13
CA ALA A 92 3.74 4.55 -8.02
C ALA A 92 4.05 6.05 -8.12
N MET A 93 3.35 6.73 -9.02
CA MET A 93 3.60 8.15 -9.30
C MET A 93 3.13 9.08 -8.19
N ARG A 94 2.16 8.63 -7.38
CA ARG A 94 1.56 9.40 -6.29
C ARG A 94 0.89 8.46 -5.29
N ALA A 95 0.60 8.98 -4.10
CA ALA A 95 -0.18 8.26 -3.10
C ALA A 95 -1.55 7.84 -3.64
N GLY A 96 -2.02 6.65 -3.26
CA GLY A 96 -3.27 6.09 -3.74
C GLY A 96 -3.51 4.67 -3.23
N LYS A 97 -4.52 4.01 -3.79
CA LYS A 97 -4.86 2.61 -3.49
C LYS A 97 -4.81 1.77 -4.76
N VAL A 98 -4.14 0.63 -4.71
CA VAL A 98 -4.10 -0.32 -5.82
C VAL A 98 -5.50 -0.88 -6.02
N THR A 99 -6.02 -0.71 -7.23
CA THR A 99 -7.36 -1.16 -7.64
C THR A 99 -7.32 -2.43 -8.47
N PHE A 100 -6.17 -2.76 -9.06
CA PHE A 100 -5.98 -3.95 -9.87
C PHE A 100 -4.52 -4.41 -9.88
N ASP A 101 -4.29 -5.72 -9.78
CA ASP A 101 -3.01 -6.39 -10.03
C ASP A 101 -3.24 -7.71 -10.79
N GLY A 102 -2.79 -7.80 -12.06
CA GLY A 102 -2.95 -9.03 -12.83
C GLY A 102 -2.83 -8.85 -14.35
N VAL A 103 -3.26 -9.87 -15.11
CA VAL A 103 -3.27 -9.84 -16.58
C VAL A 103 -4.52 -9.09 -17.07
N ASN A 104 -4.33 -8.08 -17.92
CA ASN A 104 -5.42 -7.25 -18.45
C ASN A 104 -5.34 -7.12 -19.98
N GLY A 105 -5.69 -8.19 -20.69
CA GLY A 105 -5.78 -8.20 -22.16
C GLY A 105 -4.49 -7.72 -22.84
N GLY A 106 -4.63 -6.74 -23.74
CA GLY A 106 -3.51 -6.16 -24.49
C GLY A 106 -2.42 -5.51 -23.62
N TYR A 107 -2.75 -5.05 -22.41
CA TYR A 107 -1.77 -4.48 -21.48
C TYR A 107 -0.81 -5.53 -20.88
N GLY A 108 -1.11 -6.83 -21.03
CA GLY A 108 -0.36 -7.88 -20.35
C GLY A 108 -0.49 -7.75 -18.82
N ASN A 109 0.60 -7.94 -18.10
CA ASN A 109 0.62 -7.70 -16.66
C ASN A 109 0.47 -6.19 -16.38
N TYR A 110 -0.51 -5.87 -15.55
CA TYR A 110 -0.99 -4.53 -15.32
C TYR A 110 -1.21 -4.27 -13.83
N VAL A 111 -0.85 -3.05 -13.40
CA VAL A 111 -1.21 -2.52 -12.08
C VAL A 111 -2.03 -1.25 -12.27
N GLY A 112 -3.18 -1.17 -11.61
CA GLY A 112 -4.00 0.04 -11.52
C GLY A 112 -3.94 0.66 -10.13
N VAL A 113 -3.81 1.98 -10.04
CA VAL A 113 -3.81 2.73 -8.77
C VAL A 113 -4.81 3.89 -8.88
N ALA A 114 -5.79 3.91 -7.98
CA ALA A 114 -6.70 5.05 -7.83
C ALA A 114 -6.17 6.07 -6.82
N HIS A 115 -6.43 7.34 -7.08
CA HIS A 115 -6.00 8.47 -6.28
C HIS A 115 -7.22 9.28 -5.79
N ASP A 116 -7.06 10.00 -4.67
CA ASP A 116 -8.17 10.64 -3.95
C ASP A 116 -8.88 11.78 -4.71
N ASP A 117 -8.28 12.32 -5.76
CA ASP A 117 -8.79 13.43 -6.58
C ASP A 117 -9.42 12.99 -7.92
N GLY A 118 -9.80 11.71 -8.00
CA GLY A 118 -10.44 11.12 -9.18
C GLY A 118 -9.48 10.76 -10.31
N PHE A 119 -8.17 10.87 -10.09
CA PHE A 119 -7.18 10.32 -11.00
C PHE A 119 -6.97 8.82 -10.78
N GLU A 120 -6.62 8.12 -11.86
CA GLU A 120 -6.10 6.76 -11.81
C GLU A 120 -4.85 6.65 -12.67
N THR A 121 -3.88 5.84 -12.24
CA THR A 121 -2.67 5.52 -13.00
C THR A 121 -2.60 4.02 -13.30
N GLY A 122 -2.09 3.70 -14.48
CA GLY A 122 -1.96 2.33 -14.98
C GLY A 122 -0.55 2.03 -15.46
N TYR A 123 0.01 0.90 -15.03
CA TYR A 123 1.37 0.47 -15.37
C TYR A 123 1.29 -0.87 -16.10
N ALA A 124 1.55 -0.88 -17.41
CA ALA A 124 1.35 -2.04 -18.28
C ALA A 124 2.66 -2.67 -18.76
N HIS A 125 2.52 -3.82 -19.43
CA HIS A 125 3.57 -4.65 -20.00
C HIS A 125 4.61 -5.15 -19.00
N LEU A 126 4.25 -5.24 -17.73
CA LEU A 126 5.18 -5.58 -16.65
C LEU A 126 5.70 -7.02 -16.77
N LEU A 127 6.98 -7.25 -16.50
CA LEU A 127 7.51 -8.62 -16.36
C LEU A 127 6.99 -9.25 -15.06
N ARG A 128 6.96 -8.46 -13.98
CA ARG A 128 6.59 -8.93 -12.64
C ARG A 128 5.84 -7.84 -11.88
N ILE A 129 4.71 -8.23 -11.28
CA ILE A 129 3.93 -7.37 -10.39
C ILE A 129 4.39 -7.58 -8.95
N VAL A 130 4.48 -6.48 -8.18
CA VAL A 130 4.82 -6.48 -6.75
C VAL A 130 3.68 -5.94 -5.90
N ALA A 131 3.00 -4.89 -6.39
CA ALA A 131 1.86 -4.31 -5.73
C ALA A 131 0.63 -5.23 -5.77
N GLN A 132 -0.24 -5.10 -4.77
CA GLN A 132 -1.42 -5.97 -4.60
C GLN A 132 -2.69 -5.14 -4.49
N THR A 133 -3.79 -5.60 -5.08
CA THR A 133 -5.09 -4.94 -4.98
C THR A 133 -5.47 -4.76 -3.51
N GLY A 134 -5.96 -3.56 -3.18
CA GLY A 134 -6.27 -3.17 -1.81
C GLY A 134 -5.13 -2.47 -1.08
N GLN A 135 -3.88 -2.63 -1.54
CA GLN A 135 -2.70 -2.00 -0.94
C GLN A 135 -2.75 -0.48 -1.11
N SER A 136 -2.57 0.25 -0.01
CA SER A 136 -2.23 1.68 -0.08
C SER A 136 -0.80 1.83 -0.59
N VAL A 137 -0.55 2.76 -1.50
CA VAL A 137 0.78 3.10 -2.01
C VAL A 137 1.08 4.58 -1.76
N GLN A 138 2.36 4.91 -1.60
CA GLN A 138 2.87 6.28 -1.60
C GLN A 138 3.64 6.54 -2.91
N ALA A 139 3.87 7.81 -3.25
CA ALA A 139 4.77 8.16 -4.34
C ALA A 139 6.14 7.49 -4.14
N GLY A 140 6.65 6.83 -5.19
CA GLY A 140 7.91 6.08 -5.12
C GLY A 140 7.79 4.64 -4.62
N THR A 141 6.59 4.17 -4.25
CA THR A 141 6.36 2.75 -3.89
C THR A 141 6.57 1.85 -5.10
N LEU A 142 7.37 0.80 -4.97
CA LEU A 142 7.58 -0.18 -6.05
C LEU A 142 6.27 -0.89 -6.38
N VAL A 143 5.82 -0.79 -7.63
CA VAL A 143 4.60 -1.47 -8.11
C VAL A 143 4.90 -2.71 -8.94
N GLY A 144 6.05 -2.74 -9.60
CA GLY A 144 6.45 -3.85 -10.44
C GLY A 144 7.78 -3.62 -11.15
N TYR A 145 8.05 -4.50 -12.11
CA TYR A 145 9.24 -4.45 -12.96
C TYR A 145 8.78 -4.47 -14.42
N SER A 146 9.36 -3.61 -15.24
CA SER A 146 9.05 -3.50 -16.66
C SER A 146 9.35 -4.80 -17.41
N GLY A 147 8.68 -5.00 -18.53
CA GLY A 147 8.86 -6.17 -19.39
C GLY A 147 8.29 -5.92 -20.77
N SER A 148 7.82 -6.99 -21.41
CA SER A 148 7.22 -6.96 -22.74
C SER A 148 6.01 -7.89 -22.85
N THR A 149 5.23 -8.04 -21.78
CA THR A 149 4.03 -8.92 -21.78
C THR A 149 2.85 -8.27 -22.50
N GLY A 150 1.94 -9.06 -23.08
CA GLY A 150 0.77 -8.53 -23.78
C GLY A 150 1.11 -8.06 -25.21
N TRP A 151 0.38 -7.06 -25.70
CA TRP A 151 0.61 -6.46 -27.02
C TRP A 151 1.76 -5.47 -26.96
N SER A 152 2.97 -6.02 -26.98
CA SER A 152 4.20 -5.25 -26.91
C SER A 152 5.16 -5.70 -28.02
N THR A 153 5.78 -4.76 -28.71
CA THR A 153 6.80 -5.03 -29.74
C THR A 153 8.22 -5.15 -29.17
N GLY A 154 8.41 -4.84 -27.88
CA GLY A 154 9.68 -4.93 -27.17
C GLY A 154 9.61 -4.27 -25.78
N PRO A 155 10.64 -4.41 -24.93
CA PRO A 155 10.58 -3.91 -23.55
C PRO A 155 10.28 -2.41 -23.43
N HIS A 156 9.19 -2.07 -22.76
CA HIS A 156 8.79 -0.69 -22.47
C HIS A 156 7.80 -0.64 -21.29
N LEU A 157 7.59 0.57 -20.75
CA LEU A 157 6.47 0.86 -19.85
C LEU A 157 5.41 1.61 -20.64
N HIS A 158 4.23 1.01 -20.80
CA HIS A 158 3.04 1.74 -21.21
C HIS A 158 2.38 2.32 -19.94
N LEU A 159 2.33 3.65 -19.89
CA LEU A 159 1.81 4.40 -18.76
C LEU A 159 0.48 5.06 -19.10
N ARG A 160 -0.57 4.61 -18.42
CA ARG A 160 -1.93 5.10 -18.59
C ARG A 160 -2.30 6.06 -17.47
N MET A 161 -3.11 7.07 -17.79
CA MET A 161 -3.69 7.96 -16.81
C MET A 161 -5.15 8.24 -17.14
N LEU A 162 -6.00 8.22 -16.11
CA LEU A 162 -7.41 8.58 -16.18
C LEU A 162 -7.69 9.74 -15.24
N ARG A 163 -8.68 10.55 -15.59
CA ARG A 163 -9.29 11.54 -14.68
C ARG A 163 -10.80 11.42 -14.79
N ASN A 164 -11.45 11.10 -13.67
CA ASN A 164 -12.89 10.86 -13.59
C ASN A 164 -13.39 9.87 -14.66
N GLY A 165 -12.65 8.77 -14.83
CA GLY A 165 -12.96 7.71 -15.80
C GLY A 165 -12.63 8.00 -17.27
N SER A 166 -12.17 9.21 -17.60
CA SER A 166 -11.77 9.58 -18.97
C SER A 166 -10.26 9.52 -19.15
N SER A 167 -9.82 9.07 -20.33
CA SER A 167 -8.41 9.06 -20.71
C SER A 167 -7.78 10.45 -20.64
N TYR A 168 -6.59 10.52 -20.05
CA TYR A 168 -5.89 11.76 -19.75
C TYR A 168 -4.43 11.64 -20.19
N ASP A 169 -3.92 12.62 -20.94
CA ASP A 169 -2.53 12.62 -21.42
C ASP A 169 -1.55 12.76 -20.24
N PRO A 170 -0.75 11.73 -19.92
CA PRO A 170 0.22 11.77 -18.82
C PRO A 170 1.31 12.81 -19.01
N THR A 171 1.67 13.18 -20.25
CA THR A 171 2.77 14.12 -20.53
C THR A 171 2.52 15.51 -19.95
N SER A 172 1.25 15.91 -19.87
CA SER A 172 0.81 17.19 -19.30
C SER A 172 1.24 17.37 -17.83
N ILE A 173 1.41 16.27 -17.10
CA ILE A 173 1.86 16.25 -15.70
C ILE A 173 3.35 15.88 -15.62
N LEU A 174 3.80 14.91 -16.41
CA LEU A 174 5.09 14.25 -16.22
C LEU A 174 6.30 15.01 -16.74
N ASN A 175 6.12 15.95 -17.66
CA ASN A 175 7.21 16.73 -18.23
C ASN A 175 7.96 17.56 -17.18
N ALA A 176 7.24 18.03 -16.14
CA ALA A 176 7.80 18.81 -15.04
C ALA A 176 7.97 18.02 -13.73
N ALA A 177 7.51 16.76 -13.68
CA ALA A 177 7.52 15.98 -12.45
C ALA A 177 8.96 15.65 -11.99
N PRO A 178 9.27 15.64 -10.70
CA PRO A 178 10.51 15.04 -10.20
C PRO A 178 10.56 13.52 -10.51
N LEU A 179 11.77 12.98 -10.68
CA LEU A 179 11.96 11.53 -10.87
C LEU A 179 11.63 10.76 -9.60
N ALA A 180 11.20 9.49 -9.75
CA ALA A 180 11.15 8.59 -8.61
C ALA A 180 12.56 8.43 -8.03
N THR A 181 12.70 8.61 -6.72
CA THR A 181 14.00 8.53 -6.04
C THR A 181 14.40 7.10 -5.68
N GLY A 182 13.54 6.11 -5.97
CA GLY A 182 13.72 4.71 -5.57
C GLY A 182 13.76 4.48 -4.04
N LYS A 183 13.47 5.53 -3.26
CA LYS A 183 13.67 5.58 -1.79
C LYS A 183 12.39 5.49 -0.95
N VAL A 184 11.23 5.22 -1.53
CA VAL A 184 10.00 5.10 -0.72
C VAL A 184 9.38 3.72 -0.87
N VAL A 185 9.54 2.91 0.18
CA VAL A 185 8.88 1.63 0.43
C VAL A 185 8.36 1.73 1.88
N PRO A 186 7.25 1.10 2.30
CA PRO A 186 5.93 0.89 1.70
C PRO A 186 4.86 1.76 2.40
N SER A 187 3.64 1.89 1.86
CA SER A 187 2.48 1.97 2.76
C SER A 187 2.02 0.56 3.08
N LYS A 188 2.38 0.16 4.30
CA LYS A 188 1.77 -0.86 5.14
C LYS A 188 0.22 -0.88 4.96
N PRO A 189 -0.48 -2.02 5.08
CA PRO A 189 -1.90 -2.00 5.39
C PRO A 189 -2.10 -1.15 6.66
N ASP A 190 -3.05 -0.22 6.66
CA ASP A 190 -3.23 0.70 7.80
C ASP A 190 -3.44 -0.05 9.12
N LYS A 191 -3.92 -1.30 9.05
CA LYS A 191 -3.81 -2.36 10.06
C LYS A 191 -3.72 -3.71 9.33
N PRO A 192 -2.90 -4.67 9.80
CA PRO A 192 -3.14 -6.07 9.44
C PRO A 192 -4.59 -6.41 9.83
N THR A 193 -5.39 -6.92 8.90
CA THR A 193 -6.68 -7.50 9.27
C THR A 193 -6.43 -8.89 9.89
N ASP A 194 -7.36 -9.40 10.69
CA ASP A 194 -7.20 -10.73 11.31
C ASP A 194 -6.98 -11.84 10.25
N ASP A 195 -7.45 -11.61 9.02
CA ASP A 195 -7.31 -12.50 7.86
C ASP A 195 -5.91 -12.49 7.20
N ASP A 196 -5.02 -11.54 7.56
CA ASP A 196 -3.70 -11.39 6.94
C ASP A 196 -2.59 -12.22 7.63
N PHE A 197 -2.91 -12.78 8.79
CA PHE A 197 -1.97 -13.54 9.60
C PHE A 197 -2.14 -15.03 9.41
N VAL A 198 -1.01 -15.73 9.32
CA VAL A 198 -0.97 -17.19 9.36
C VAL A 198 0.08 -17.64 10.36
N VAL A 199 -0.24 -18.71 11.09
CA VAL A 199 0.74 -19.40 11.91
C VAL A 199 1.53 -20.35 11.01
N ILE A 200 2.84 -20.27 11.04
CA ILE A 200 3.75 -21.18 10.31
C ILE A 200 4.58 -21.99 11.30
N HIS A 201 4.94 -23.21 10.91
CA HIS A 201 5.76 -24.10 11.70
C HIS A 201 6.82 -24.81 10.85
N SER A 202 8.00 -24.99 11.43
CA SER A 202 8.98 -25.99 10.99
C SER A 202 9.73 -26.57 12.19
N ASP A 203 10.17 -27.81 12.09
CA ASP A 203 10.86 -28.52 13.19
C ASP A 203 12.11 -27.77 13.69
N GLY A 204 12.86 -27.11 12.79
CA GLY A 204 14.09 -26.40 13.13
C GLY A 204 13.89 -24.95 13.58
N ARG A 205 12.73 -24.33 13.30
CA ARG A 205 12.45 -22.91 13.61
C ARG A 205 11.30 -22.68 14.59
N GLY A 206 10.55 -23.74 14.91
CA GLY A 206 9.38 -23.68 15.75
C GLY A 206 8.23 -22.91 15.10
N TYR A 207 7.33 -22.40 15.93
CA TYR A 207 6.14 -21.68 15.49
C TYR A 207 6.38 -20.18 15.35
N ALA A 208 5.75 -19.55 14.35
CA ALA A 208 5.71 -18.11 14.22
C ALA A 208 4.37 -17.63 13.64
N ALA A 209 3.94 -16.44 14.04
CA ALA A 209 2.89 -15.71 13.34
C ALA A 209 3.53 -14.80 12.28
N VAL A 210 3.06 -14.90 11.04
CA VAL A 210 3.54 -14.11 9.91
C VAL A 210 2.37 -13.42 9.21
N GLY A 211 2.61 -12.19 8.77
CA GLY A 211 1.68 -11.41 7.96
C GLY A 211 2.46 -10.35 7.20
N ALA A 212 1.80 -9.66 6.26
CA ALA A 212 2.47 -8.62 5.46
C ALA A 212 3.10 -7.54 6.37
N GLY A 213 4.43 -7.51 6.41
CA GLY A 213 5.26 -6.60 7.21
C GLY A 213 5.45 -7.03 8.67
N TYR A 214 5.04 -8.24 9.05
CA TYR A 214 5.04 -8.71 10.42
C TYR A 214 5.60 -10.12 10.56
N PHE A 215 6.45 -10.30 11.56
CA PHE A 215 6.97 -11.59 11.99
C PHE A 215 7.09 -11.62 13.51
N ARG A 216 6.57 -12.66 14.14
CA ARG A 216 6.78 -12.92 15.57
C ARG A 216 6.89 -14.42 15.84
N GLY A 217 8.00 -14.84 16.42
CA GLY A 217 8.14 -16.20 16.96
C GLY A 217 7.19 -16.44 18.14
N LEU A 218 6.64 -17.64 18.25
CA LEU A 218 5.72 -18.07 19.29
C LEU A 218 6.46 -19.08 20.19
N PRO A 219 7.10 -18.63 21.28
CA PRO A 219 8.06 -19.44 22.02
C PRO A 219 7.43 -20.45 22.98
N THR A 220 6.11 -20.38 23.21
CA THR A 220 5.40 -21.27 24.15
C THR A 220 4.12 -21.78 23.53
N GLU A 221 3.68 -22.96 23.98
CA GLU A 221 2.40 -23.58 23.59
C GLU A 221 1.19 -22.67 23.84
N GLU A 222 1.24 -21.83 24.88
CA GLU A 222 0.20 -20.84 25.15
C GLU A 222 0.08 -19.82 24.01
N PHE A 223 1.21 -19.30 23.54
CA PHE A 223 1.22 -18.37 22.40
C PHE A 223 0.83 -19.05 21.09
N VAL A 224 1.21 -20.31 20.89
CA VAL A 224 0.79 -21.10 19.72
C VAL A 224 -0.72 -21.34 19.74
N GLY A 225 -1.27 -21.78 20.88
CA GLY A 225 -2.71 -22.00 21.03
C GLY A 225 -3.52 -20.72 20.83
N ALA A 226 -3.09 -19.60 21.41
CA ALA A 226 -3.74 -18.32 21.20
C ALA A 226 -3.71 -17.87 19.74
N ALA A 227 -2.57 -18.00 19.07
CA ALA A 227 -2.43 -17.60 17.66
C ALA A 227 -3.27 -18.49 16.72
N THR A 228 -3.26 -19.81 16.96
CA THR A 228 -4.02 -20.76 16.12
C THR A 228 -5.53 -20.68 16.33
N ALA A 229 -5.99 -20.25 17.52
CA ALA A 229 -7.39 -19.94 17.77
C ALA A 229 -7.88 -18.70 17.01
N LEU A 230 -6.99 -17.73 16.75
CA LEU A 230 -7.30 -16.50 16.03
C LEU A 230 -7.15 -16.65 14.52
N PHE A 231 -6.08 -17.30 14.07
CA PHE A 231 -5.64 -17.30 12.66
C PHE A 231 -5.75 -18.68 11.98
N GLY A 232 -6.31 -19.66 12.68
CA GLY A 232 -6.43 -21.03 12.20
C GLY A 232 -5.17 -21.88 12.43
N PRO A 233 -5.21 -23.17 12.05
CA PRO A 233 -4.13 -24.10 12.30
C PRO A 233 -2.83 -23.68 11.61
N ALA A 234 -1.70 -24.07 12.21
CA ALA A 234 -0.40 -23.78 11.64
C ALA A 234 -0.21 -24.44 10.28
N LYS A 235 0.42 -23.70 9.36
CA LYS A 235 0.94 -24.28 8.13
C LYS A 235 2.30 -24.91 8.39
N GLU A 236 2.36 -26.20 8.10
CA GLU A 236 3.58 -27.00 8.16
C GLU A 236 4.48 -26.78 6.94
N GLY A 237 5.78 -26.62 7.17
CA GLY A 237 6.81 -26.56 6.14
C GLY A 237 8.19 -26.96 6.66
N ASN A 238 9.14 -27.15 5.76
CA ASN A 238 10.55 -27.29 6.14
C ASN A 238 11.20 -25.93 6.46
N ASP A 239 12.39 -25.94 7.07
CA ASP A 239 13.10 -24.71 7.46
C ASP A 239 13.36 -23.73 6.33
N ARG A 240 13.54 -24.22 5.09
CA ARG A 240 13.71 -23.34 3.91
C ARG A 240 12.41 -22.66 3.55
N GLN A 241 11.29 -23.38 3.58
CA GLN A 241 9.96 -22.81 3.36
C GLN A 241 9.63 -21.78 4.45
N PHE A 242 9.94 -22.09 5.71
CA PHE A 242 9.80 -21.15 6.82
C PHE A 242 10.57 -19.85 6.57
N ASP A 243 11.83 -19.95 6.15
CA ASP A 243 12.66 -18.78 5.85
C ASP A 243 12.11 -17.94 4.70
N VAL A 244 11.59 -18.59 3.66
CA VAL A 244 10.96 -17.91 2.52
C VAL A 244 9.69 -17.19 2.98
N TRP A 245 8.83 -17.85 3.77
CA TRP A 245 7.61 -17.23 4.31
C TRP A 245 7.92 -16.03 5.19
N LYS A 246 8.91 -16.16 6.08
CA LYS A 246 9.42 -15.05 6.90
C LYS A 246 9.95 -13.91 6.06
N ALA A 247 10.75 -14.20 5.02
CA ALA A 247 11.31 -13.17 4.16
C ALA A 247 10.22 -12.42 3.40
N ASN A 248 9.24 -13.14 2.83
CA ASN A 248 8.10 -12.56 2.13
C ASN A 248 7.27 -11.68 3.08
N ALA A 249 6.97 -12.18 4.28
CA ALA A 249 6.29 -11.43 5.33
C ALA A 249 7.05 -10.14 5.66
N LEU A 250 8.35 -10.19 5.94
CA LEU A 250 9.15 -9.01 6.24
C LEU A 250 9.30 -8.04 5.06
N GLN A 251 9.16 -8.52 3.82
CA GLN A 251 9.09 -7.70 2.61
C GLN A 251 7.72 -7.07 2.37
N GLY A 252 6.76 -7.26 3.28
CA GLY A 252 5.41 -6.71 3.15
C GLY A 252 4.51 -7.50 2.22
N GLN A 253 4.89 -8.72 1.84
CA GLN A 253 4.09 -9.57 0.96
C GLN A 253 3.18 -10.48 1.78
N THR A 254 1.95 -10.69 1.31
CA THR A 254 1.10 -11.78 1.80
C THR A 254 1.81 -13.11 1.61
N VAL A 255 1.88 -13.90 2.69
CA VAL A 255 2.51 -15.22 2.67
C VAL A 255 1.56 -16.19 1.98
N ARG A 256 2.00 -16.78 0.86
CA ARG A 256 1.28 -17.83 0.13
C ARG A 256 1.96 -19.18 0.36
N PHE A 257 1.15 -20.24 0.42
CA PHE A 257 1.53 -21.59 0.85
C PHE A 257 1.33 -22.65 -0.21
#